data_AF-A0A8T3KUF9-F1
#
_entry.id   AF-A0A8T3KUF9-F1
#
_cell.length_a   1.000
_cell.length_b   1.000
_cell.length_c   1.000
_cell.angle_alpha   90.00
_cell.angle_beta   90.00
_cell.angle_gamma   90.00
#
_symmetry.space_group_name_H-M   'P 1'
#
loop_
_entity.id
_entity.type
_entity.pdbx_description
1 polymer ?
#
loop_
_entity_poly.entity_id
_entity_poly.type
_entity_poly.pdbx_seq_one_letter_code
_entity_poly.pdbx_strand_id
1 'polypeptide(L)'
;MKSTDFISPIKNRTRQPLLMMSIALGLLAWSATAHSLDICGCAGNPNSLGDFDSAVEATWPAGTVRSGVTITIPLPDDGVLIFDSFTVYDIPGSTTNAMIDFQRNPANTVVTLLISGDLTIAAGNRINLNAVVGTRGSTASNGIGGLGGPGGFRGGDGAYQLVNFKNDGGAGLGPAGGDGATHDPIGASQAGQFVGIPELLPMIGGSGGGGGRSDSVDFGCSGGGGGGGGGGLLVAVNGTTSIDGSINSNGANGGLYHTSSCASSGAAGSGGSIRVIAETITGGGTVNALRGSTAASYGAIRLEAFTNTLPGSNTTPIATREPAPGPLANPITPSVAITSVAGEVVSQVNGELLSELPQGWMGEVDILLPAPGIVAVDVASSEVPEGTTVDVVVKPSPGGLPFTETATLGNCDGFGGCTAQVSVNLAAGRYVIEARATFQTP
;
A
#
# COMPACT_ATOMS: atom_id res chain seq x y z
N MET A 1 45.10 -40.13 71.60
CA MET A 1 45.64 -39.16 72.58
C MET A 1 44.49 -38.31 73.11
N LYS A 2 44.24 -38.42 74.44
CA LYS A 2 43.63 -37.47 75.39
C LYS A 2 42.41 -36.63 74.93
N SER A 3 41.22 -36.68 75.53
CA SER A 3 40.83 -36.43 76.95
C SER A 3 39.81 -35.29 76.85
N THR A 4 38.66 -35.17 77.50
CA THR A 4 37.97 -35.84 78.60
C THR A 4 36.59 -35.17 78.70
N ASP A 5 35.66 -35.90 79.29
CA ASP A 5 34.33 -35.49 79.72
C ASP A 5 34.31 -34.25 80.63
N PHE A 6 33.17 -33.54 80.65
CA PHE A 6 32.67 -32.89 81.86
C PHE A 6 31.14 -32.95 81.93
N ILE A 7 30.66 -33.34 83.11
CA ILE A 7 29.29 -33.74 83.48
C ILE A 7 28.65 -32.65 84.37
N SER A 8 27.36 -32.31 84.10
CA SER A 8 26.28 -31.91 85.07
C SER A 8 26.32 -30.51 85.74
N PRO A 9 25.20 -29.93 86.29
CA PRO A 9 23.85 -30.46 86.53
C PRO A 9 22.63 -29.62 86.09
N ILE A 10 21.52 -30.37 86.05
CA ILE A 10 20.10 -30.05 86.20
C ILE A 10 19.81 -28.78 87.02
N LYS A 11 18.95 -27.90 86.48
CA LYS A 11 18.07 -27.05 87.28
C LYS A 11 16.66 -27.02 86.68
N ASN A 12 15.72 -27.48 87.50
CA ASN A 12 14.28 -27.58 87.28
C ASN A 12 13.60 -26.23 87.60
N ARG A 13 12.39 -25.99 87.04
CA ARG A 13 11.45 -24.83 87.17
C ARG A 13 11.39 -24.01 85.87
N THR A 14 10.24 -23.69 85.26
CA THR A 14 8.85 -23.59 85.74
C THR A 14 7.96 -23.49 84.50
N ARG A 15 6.79 -24.14 84.50
CA ARG A 15 5.73 -23.97 83.50
C ARG A 15 5.20 -22.53 83.56
N GLN A 16 5.04 -21.85 82.43
CA GLN A 16 3.89 -20.97 82.15
C GLN A 16 3.65 -20.87 80.62
N PRO A 17 2.38 -20.75 80.18
CA PRO A 17 1.97 -20.88 78.79
C PRO A 17 1.98 -19.51 78.08
N LEU A 18 2.36 -19.44 76.80
CA LEU A 18 2.13 -18.22 76.03
C LEU A 18 1.79 -18.53 74.57
N LEU A 19 0.53 -18.20 74.23
CA LEU A 19 0.01 -17.76 72.95
C LEU A 19 0.47 -18.49 71.66
N MET A 20 -0.44 -19.28 71.10
CA MET A 20 -0.50 -19.48 69.65
C MET A 20 -0.70 -18.11 68.97
N MET A 21 0.31 -17.66 68.25
CA MET A 21 0.22 -16.52 67.35
C MET A 21 -0.01 -17.07 65.94
N SER A 22 -1.26 -17.12 65.52
CA SER A 22 -1.68 -17.43 64.16
C SER A 22 -1.22 -16.31 63.23
N ILE A 23 -0.16 -16.57 62.47
CA ILE A 23 0.26 -15.70 61.35
C ILE A 23 -0.74 -15.95 60.22
N ALA A 24 -1.71 -15.05 60.09
CA ALA A 24 -2.53 -14.94 58.88
C ALA A 24 -1.63 -14.44 57.74
N LEU A 25 -1.21 -15.36 56.88
CA LEU A 25 -0.55 -15.06 55.62
C LEU A 25 -1.60 -14.43 54.69
N GLY A 26 -1.70 -13.10 54.72
CA GLY A 26 -2.47 -12.34 53.76
C GLY A 26 -1.83 -12.48 52.38
N LEU A 27 -2.41 -13.33 51.53
CA LEU A 27 -2.15 -13.33 50.09
C LEU A 27 -2.65 -11.99 49.54
N LEU A 28 -1.76 -11.00 49.48
CA LEU A 28 -1.92 -9.86 48.59
C LEU A 28 -1.85 -10.40 47.17
N ALA A 29 -3.01 -10.73 46.60
CA ALA A 29 -3.15 -10.85 45.16
C ALA A 29 -2.88 -9.46 44.57
N TRP A 30 -1.63 -9.21 44.19
CA TRP A 30 -1.34 -8.20 43.20
C TRP A 30 -2.06 -8.66 41.93
N SER A 31 -3.20 -8.04 41.65
CA SER A 31 -3.75 -8.00 40.31
C SER A 31 -2.71 -7.30 39.45
N ALA A 32 -1.80 -8.05 38.85
CA ALA A 32 -1.05 -7.58 37.72
C ALA A 32 -2.09 -7.34 36.62
N THR A 33 -2.55 -6.11 36.48
CA THR A 33 -3.18 -5.68 35.24
C THR A 33 -2.15 -5.95 34.16
N ALA A 34 -2.39 -6.95 33.32
CA ALA A 34 -1.66 -7.11 32.09
C ALA A 34 -1.80 -5.78 31.37
N HIS A 35 -0.72 -5.00 31.32
CA HIS A 35 -0.68 -3.83 30.47
C HIS A 35 -0.73 -4.39 29.05
N SER A 36 -1.91 -4.30 28.42
CA SER A 36 -2.06 -4.51 26.98
C SER A 36 -1.00 -3.66 26.29
N LEU A 37 -0.17 -4.31 25.49
CA LEU A 37 0.83 -3.61 24.70
C LEU A 37 0.07 -2.80 23.63
N ASP A 38 0.28 -1.49 23.61
CA ASP A 38 -0.30 -0.62 22.59
C ASP A 38 0.56 -0.66 21.31
N ILE A 39 0.49 -1.81 20.62
CA ILE A 39 1.18 -2.08 19.34
C ILE A 39 0.79 -1.06 18.28
N CYS A 40 -0.51 -0.72 18.18
CA CYS A 40 -1.04 0.19 17.19
C CYS A 40 -0.85 1.68 17.54
N GLY A 41 -0.44 2.01 18.77
CA GLY A 41 -0.40 3.40 19.25
C GLY A 41 -1.78 4.07 19.27
N CYS A 42 -2.84 3.26 19.34
CA CYS A 42 -4.22 3.67 19.04
C CYS A 42 -5.19 3.46 20.21
N ALA A 43 -4.72 2.89 21.32
CA ALA A 43 -5.53 2.71 22.52
C ALA A 43 -6.03 4.07 23.06
N GLY A 44 -7.35 4.26 23.09
CA GLY A 44 -7.98 5.50 23.54
C GLY A 44 -7.76 6.69 22.61
N ASN A 45 -7.42 6.46 21.34
CA ASN A 45 -7.24 7.53 20.36
C ASN A 45 -8.57 8.28 20.14
N PRO A 46 -8.62 9.62 20.25
CA PRO A 46 -9.85 10.39 20.10
C PRO A 46 -10.44 10.33 18.68
N ASN A 47 -9.65 9.92 17.69
CA ASN A 47 -10.08 9.75 16.30
C ASN A 47 -10.56 8.31 16.01
N SER A 48 -10.74 7.47 17.04
CA SER A 48 -11.33 6.13 16.85
C SER A 48 -12.73 6.26 16.23
N LEU A 49 -12.98 5.41 15.23
CA LEU A 49 -14.26 5.27 14.56
C LEU A 49 -15.20 4.31 15.32
N GLY A 50 -14.77 3.81 16.48
CA GLY A 50 -15.48 2.79 17.25
C GLY A 50 -15.26 1.39 16.70
N ASP A 51 -16.19 0.48 16.99
CA ASP A 51 -16.22 -0.85 16.40
C ASP A 51 -16.62 -0.78 14.92
N PHE A 52 -16.03 -1.63 14.10
CA PHE A 52 -16.51 -1.95 12.76
C PHE A 52 -16.98 -3.40 12.70
N ASP A 53 -18.23 -3.61 12.29
CA ASP A 53 -18.78 -4.93 11.97
C ASP A 53 -19.50 -4.86 10.61
N SER A 54 -18.98 -5.60 9.63
CA SER A 54 -19.59 -5.66 8.30
C SER A 54 -21.02 -6.22 8.29
N ALA A 55 -21.45 -6.92 9.35
CA ALA A 55 -22.83 -7.39 9.52
C ALA A 55 -23.75 -6.36 10.20
N VAL A 56 -23.22 -5.25 10.71
CA VAL A 56 -23.98 -4.21 11.43
C VAL A 56 -23.73 -2.84 10.81
N GLU A 57 -24.60 -2.43 9.89
CA GLU A 57 -24.45 -1.17 9.12
C GLU A 57 -24.32 0.09 10.00
N ALA A 58 -24.89 0.10 11.21
CA ALA A 58 -24.77 1.21 12.15
C ALA A 58 -23.35 1.44 12.68
N THR A 59 -22.45 0.47 12.50
CA THR A 59 -21.03 0.55 12.91
C THR A 59 -20.12 1.05 11.79
N TRP A 60 -20.65 1.27 10.58
CA TRP A 60 -19.82 1.63 9.45
C TRP A 60 -19.41 3.11 9.49
N PRO A 61 -18.16 3.43 9.12
CA PRO A 61 -17.72 4.81 8.99
C PRO A 61 -18.63 5.63 8.07
N ALA A 62 -18.75 6.93 8.34
CA ALA A 62 -19.52 7.83 7.51
C ALA A 62 -19.05 7.79 6.05
N GLY A 63 -19.99 7.79 5.11
CA GLY A 63 -19.70 7.70 3.67
C GLY A 63 -19.44 6.28 3.16
N THR A 64 -19.46 5.26 4.02
CA THR A 64 -19.40 3.85 3.58
C THR A 64 -20.61 3.51 2.71
N VAL A 65 -20.38 2.87 1.57
CA VAL A 65 -21.44 2.46 0.64
C VAL A 65 -21.40 0.96 0.40
N ARG A 66 -22.57 0.34 0.23
CA ARG A 66 -22.67 -1.08 -0.16
C ARG A 66 -23.23 -1.25 -1.56
N SER A 67 -22.55 -2.04 -2.38
CA SER A 67 -23.02 -2.52 -3.69
C SER A 67 -22.93 -4.04 -3.76
N GLY A 68 -24.08 -4.71 -3.66
CA GLY A 68 -24.13 -6.17 -3.57
C GLY A 68 -23.38 -6.68 -2.34
N VAL A 69 -22.31 -7.46 -2.58
CA VAL A 69 -21.45 -8.03 -1.53
C VAL A 69 -20.32 -7.10 -1.09
N THR A 70 -20.09 -6.02 -1.84
CA THR A 70 -18.98 -5.10 -1.61
C THR A 70 -19.42 -3.98 -0.68
N ILE A 71 -18.69 -3.80 0.42
CA ILE A 71 -18.80 -2.66 1.34
C ILE A 71 -17.55 -1.81 1.10
N THR A 72 -17.72 -0.59 0.62
CA THR A 72 -16.62 0.33 0.29
C THR A 72 -16.50 1.40 1.34
N ILE A 73 -15.39 1.42 2.07
CA ILE A 73 -15.08 2.40 3.11
C ILE A 73 -14.27 3.55 2.47
N PRO A 74 -14.65 4.82 2.66
CA PRO A 74 -13.86 5.94 2.17
C PRO A 74 -12.56 6.10 2.96
N LEU A 75 -11.43 6.26 2.27
CA LEU A 75 -10.17 6.59 2.93
C LEU A 75 -10.12 8.09 3.28
N PRO A 76 -9.68 8.43 4.51
CA PRO A 76 -9.30 9.80 4.83
C PRO A 76 -8.05 10.21 4.04
N ASP A 77 -7.74 11.50 4.02
CA ASP A 77 -6.62 12.06 3.22
C ASP A 77 -5.24 11.46 3.56
N ASP A 78 -5.05 11.02 4.80
CA ASP A 78 -3.82 10.36 5.27
C ASP A 78 -3.84 8.83 5.09
N GLY A 79 -4.97 8.25 4.72
CA GLY A 79 -5.16 6.80 4.57
C GLY A 79 -5.26 6.02 5.88
N VAL A 80 -5.36 6.69 7.03
CA VAL A 80 -5.35 6.05 8.36
C VAL A 80 -6.75 5.93 8.92
N LEU A 81 -7.22 4.69 9.11
CA LEU A 81 -8.46 4.37 9.79
C LEU A 81 -8.15 3.75 11.15
N ILE A 82 -8.81 4.25 12.19
CA ILE A 82 -8.59 3.83 13.58
C ILE A 82 -9.89 3.24 14.12
N PHE A 83 -9.82 2.04 14.69
CA PHE A 83 -10.98 1.30 15.20
C PHE A 83 -10.73 0.73 16.60
N ASP A 84 -11.80 0.54 17.35
CA ASP A 84 -11.78 -0.21 18.61
C ASP A 84 -11.71 -1.72 18.32
N SER A 85 -12.48 -2.20 17.34
CA SER A 85 -12.41 -3.56 16.80
C SER A 85 -12.77 -3.57 15.31
N PHE A 86 -12.31 -4.56 14.57
CA PHE A 86 -12.63 -4.68 13.14
C PHE A 86 -13.02 -6.11 12.78
N THR A 87 -14.29 -6.29 12.42
CA THR A 87 -14.85 -7.61 12.14
C THR A 87 -15.48 -7.67 10.76
N VAL A 88 -15.07 -8.66 9.98
CA VAL A 88 -15.60 -8.95 8.65
C VAL A 88 -16.35 -10.28 8.68
N TYR A 89 -17.66 -10.19 8.87
CA TYR A 89 -18.65 -11.24 8.69
C TYR A 89 -19.45 -11.06 7.39
N ASP A 90 -20.33 -12.02 7.13
CA ASP A 90 -21.28 -11.96 6.01
C ASP A 90 -22.12 -10.68 6.06
N ILE A 91 -22.61 -10.26 4.90
CA ILE A 91 -23.39 -9.02 4.80
C ILE A 91 -24.65 -9.07 5.70
N PRO A 92 -25.14 -7.92 6.20
CA PRO A 92 -26.22 -7.87 7.18
C PRO A 92 -27.46 -8.68 6.74
N GLY A 93 -27.90 -9.62 7.56
CA GLY A 93 -29.09 -10.44 7.31
C GLY A 93 -28.94 -11.50 6.21
N SER A 94 -27.71 -11.87 5.84
CA SER A 94 -27.41 -12.86 4.80
C SER A 94 -26.36 -13.87 5.24
N THR A 95 -26.22 -14.95 4.46
CA THR A 95 -25.08 -15.88 4.51
C THR A 95 -24.12 -15.64 3.33
N THR A 96 -24.14 -14.42 2.79
CA THR A 96 -23.32 -14.05 1.64
C THR A 96 -22.09 -13.32 2.13
N ASN A 97 -20.94 -13.87 1.81
CA ASN A 97 -19.66 -13.33 2.23
C ASN A 97 -19.50 -11.87 1.80
N ALA A 98 -19.10 -11.01 2.73
CA ALA A 98 -18.74 -9.63 2.49
C ALA A 98 -17.36 -9.50 1.84
N MET A 99 -17.20 -8.41 1.10
CA MET A 99 -15.94 -7.94 0.53
C MET A 99 -15.74 -6.49 0.93
N ILE A 100 -14.74 -6.23 1.76
CA ILE A 100 -14.36 -4.88 2.16
C ILE A 100 -13.42 -4.30 1.11
N ASP A 101 -13.85 -3.23 0.46
CA ASP A 101 -13.04 -2.40 -0.42
C ASP A 101 -12.80 -1.03 0.22
N PHE A 102 -11.77 -0.33 -0.25
CA PHE A 102 -11.50 1.05 0.15
C PHE A 102 -11.60 1.97 -1.05
N GLN A 103 -12.36 3.05 -0.92
CA GLN A 103 -12.37 4.10 -1.93
C GLN A 103 -11.11 4.93 -1.79
N ARG A 104 -10.33 5.03 -2.88
CA ARG A 104 -9.10 5.82 -2.95
C ARG A 104 -9.41 7.29 -2.62
N ASN A 105 -8.54 7.89 -1.81
CA ASN A 105 -8.48 9.34 -1.65
C ASN A 105 -7.70 9.98 -2.82
N PRO A 106 -7.68 11.32 -2.92
CA PRO A 106 -6.99 12.01 -4.01
C PRO A 106 -5.47 11.80 -4.07
N ALA A 107 -4.83 11.41 -2.96
CA ALA A 107 -3.41 11.06 -2.92
C ALA A 107 -3.16 9.57 -3.22
N ASN A 108 -4.22 8.76 -3.34
CA ASN A 108 -4.19 7.31 -3.43
C ASN A 108 -3.22 6.69 -2.41
N THR A 109 -3.39 7.03 -1.13
CA THR A 109 -2.54 6.54 -0.04
C THR A 109 -2.68 5.03 0.16
N VAL A 110 -1.67 4.44 0.79
CA VAL A 110 -1.75 3.10 1.38
C VAL A 110 -2.85 3.06 2.44
N VAL A 111 -3.54 1.93 2.56
CA VAL A 111 -4.54 1.73 3.61
C VAL A 111 -3.83 1.37 4.91
N THR A 112 -4.06 2.14 5.97
CA THR A 112 -3.57 1.84 7.31
C THR A 112 -4.74 1.61 8.26
N LEU A 113 -4.82 0.41 8.84
CA LEU A 113 -5.80 0.05 9.86
C LEU A 113 -5.09 -0.05 11.21
N LEU A 114 -5.46 0.81 12.15
CA LEU A 114 -5.01 0.78 13.54
C LEU A 114 -6.16 0.28 14.41
N ILE A 115 -5.99 -0.84 15.11
CA ILE A 115 -7.07 -1.53 15.81
C ILE A 115 -6.69 -1.77 17.27
N SER A 116 -7.44 -1.15 18.19
CA SER A 116 -7.15 -1.24 19.63
C SER A 116 -7.50 -2.60 20.25
N GLY A 117 -8.40 -3.35 19.63
CA GLY A 117 -8.85 -4.67 20.03
C GLY A 117 -8.40 -5.73 19.04
N ASP A 118 -9.36 -6.51 18.53
CA ASP A 118 -9.11 -7.63 17.62
C ASP A 118 -9.52 -7.31 16.18
N LEU A 119 -8.82 -7.96 15.24
CA LEU A 119 -9.22 -8.06 13.84
C LEU A 119 -9.72 -9.48 13.57
N THR A 120 -10.95 -9.63 13.07
CA THR A 120 -11.49 -10.91 12.63
C THR A 120 -11.95 -10.83 11.18
N ILE A 121 -11.46 -11.73 10.34
CA ILE A 121 -11.96 -11.95 8.98
C ILE A 121 -12.49 -13.38 8.91
N ALA A 122 -13.81 -13.53 8.97
CA ALA A 122 -14.44 -14.85 8.99
C ALA A 122 -14.27 -15.60 7.66
N ALA A 123 -14.44 -16.92 7.71
CA ALA A 123 -14.31 -17.79 6.54
C ALA A 123 -15.14 -17.27 5.35
N GLY A 124 -14.52 -17.26 4.17
CA GLY A 124 -15.16 -16.81 2.93
C GLY A 124 -15.24 -15.29 2.73
N ASN A 125 -15.12 -14.50 3.80
CA ASN A 125 -15.11 -13.04 3.78
C ASN A 125 -13.72 -12.51 3.39
N ARG A 126 -13.65 -11.25 2.93
CA ARG A 126 -12.35 -10.71 2.48
C ARG A 126 -12.19 -9.21 2.64
N ILE A 127 -10.94 -8.81 2.88
CA ILE A 127 -10.44 -7.45 2.64
C ILE A 127 -9.77 -7.45 1.27
N ASN A 128 -10.13 -6.50 0.41
CA ASN A 128 -9.71 -6.47 -0.97
C ASN A 128 -9.12 -5.10 -1.36
N LEU A 129 -7.89 -5.16 -1.87
CA LEU A 129 -7.09 -4.07 -2.41
C LEU A 129 -6.60 -4.41 -3.83
N ASN A 130 -7.32 -5.29 -4.52
CA ASN A 130 -6.94 -5.73 -5.86
C ASN A 130 -7.00 -4.58 -6.86
N ALA A 131 -6.10 -4.63 -7.81
CA ALA A 131 -6.11 -3.73 -8.95
C ALA A 131 -7.18 -4.10 -9.98
N VAL A 132 -7.40 -3.19 -10.93
CA VAL A 132 -8.35 -3.34 -12.02
C VAL A 132 -7.63 -3.78 -13.30
N VAL A 133 -8.27 -4.68 -14.05
CA VAL A 133 -7.79 -5.17 -15.35
C VAL A 133 -7.79 -4.04 -16.37
N GLY A 134 -6.74 -3.95 -17.20
CA GLY A 134 -6.70 -3.01 -18.32
C GLY A 134 -7.81 -3.30 -19.32
N THR A 135 -8.45 -2.27 -19.88
CA THR A 135 -9.55 -2.50 -20.81
C THR A 135 -9.05 -2.99 -22.17
N ARG A 136 -9.88 -3.80 -22.82
CA ARG A 136 -9.61 -4.26 -24.18
C ARG A 136 -9.67 -3.08 -25.15
N GLY A 137 -8.77 -3.04 -26.13
CA GLY A 137 -8.92 -2.17 -27.28
C GLY A 137 -10.23 -2.46 -28.04
N SER A 138 -10.80 -1.45 -28.68
CA SER A 138 -12.02 -1.59 -29.48
C SER A 138 -11.88 -0.92 -30.84
N THR A 139 -12.93 -1.01 -31.65
CA THR A 139 -13.02 -0.26 -32.90
C THR A 139 -13.15 1.25 -32.69
N ALA A 140 -13.67 1.69 -31.53
CA ALA A 140 -13.97 3.08 -31.24
C ALA A 140 -12.99 3.73 -30.24
N SER A 141 -12.22 2.93 -29.49
CA SER A 141 -11.36 3.41 -28.41
C SER A 141 -10.09 2.58 -28.26
N ASN A 142 -9.03 3.21 -27.77
CA ASN A 142 -7.87 2.49 -27.26
C ASN A 142 -8.20 1.77 -25.96
N GLY A 143 -7.42 0.75 -25.61
CA GLY A 143 -7.47 0.16 -24.29
C GLY A 143 -7.00 1.16 -23.23
N ILE A 144 -7.73 1.24 -22.14
CA ILE A 144 -7.48 2.12 -21.00
C ILE A 144 -6.74 1.32 -19.94
N GLY A 145 -5.61 1.84 -19.47
CA GLY A 145 -4.86 1.26 -18.36
C GLY A 145 -5.72 1.09 -17.11
N GLY A 146 -5.64 -0.10 -16.51
CA GLY A 146 -6.39 -0.48 -15.33
C GLY A 146 -5.91 0.28 -14.09
N LEU A 147 -6.84 0.64 -13.21
CA LEU A 147 -6.54 1.37 -11.98
C LEU A 147 -5.79 0.49 -10.99
N GLY A 148 -4.84 1.08 -10.26
CA GLY A 148 -4.22 0.41 -9.13
C GLY A 148 -5.21 0.19 -7.99
N GLY A 149 -4.91 -0.77 -7.12
CA GLY A 149 -5.58 -0.85 -5.81
C GLY A 149 -5.28 0.40 -4.96
N PRO A 150 -5.92 0.59 -3.81
CA PRO A 150 -5.56 1.66 -2.88
C PRO A 150 -4.06 1.64 -2.51
N GLY A 151 -3.31 2.70 -2.78
CA GLY A 151 -1.85 2.74 -2.62
C GLY A 151 -1.05 2.15 -3.78
N GLY A 152 -1.70 1.56 -4.79
CA GLY A 152 -1.11 0.96 -5.98
C GLY A 152 -1.24 1.83 -7.22
N PHE A 153 -0.48 1.51 -8.27
CA PHE A 153 -0.35 2.36 -9.45
C PHE A 153 -1.11 1.84 -10.67
N ARG A 154 -1.50 2.77 -11.54
CA ARG A 154 -2.27 2.53 -12.75
C ARG A 154 -1.42 1.90 -13.87
N GLY A 155 -2.02 1.04 -14.70
CA GLY A 155 -1.42 0.57 -15.95
C GLY A 155 -1.37 1.63 -17.06
N GLY A 156 -0.56 1.41 -18.08
CA GLY A 156 -0.40 2.30 -19.23
C GLY A 156 -1.52 2.14 -20.25
N ASP A 157 -1.79 3.19 -21.03
CA ASP A 157 -2.84 3.16 -22.05
C ASP A 157 -2.37 2.51 -23.35
N GLY A 158 -3.27 1.82 -24.03
CA GLY A 158 -3.03 1.29 -25.36
C GLY A 158 -2.92 2.40 -26.41
N ALA A 159 -2.18 2.14 -27.47
CA ALA A 159 -2.09 2.99 -28.64
C ALA A 159 -3.28 2.76 -29.58
N TYR A 160 -3.69 3.79 -30.33
CA TYR A 160 -4.64 3.64 -31.43
C TYR A 160 -4.45 4.80 -32.41
N GLN A 161 -3.69 4.58 -33.49
CA GLN A 161 -3.28 5.65 -34.39
C GLN A 161 -4.46 6.45 -34.98
N LEU A 162 -5.62 5.81 -35.19
CA LEU A 162 -6.82 6.46 -35.71
C LEU A 162 -7.48 7.41 -34.69
N VAL A 163 -7.36 7.14 -33.38
CA VAL A 163 -8.08 7.88 -32.33
C VAL A 163 -7.17 8.82 -31.55
N ASN A 164 -5.97 8.34 -31.17
CA ASN A 164 -5.05 9.12 -30.35
C ASN A 164 -3.75 9.49 -31.09
N PHE A 165 -3.62 9.15 -32.38
CA PHE A 165 -2.45 9.45 -33.22
C PHE A 165 -1.13 8.89 -32.68
N LYS A 166 -1.21 7.83 -31.85
CA LYS A 166 -0.05 7.12 -31.31
C LYS A 166 -0.01 5.69 -31.79
N ASN A 167 1.20 5.23 -32.10
CA ASN A 167 1.52 3.86 -32.47
C ASN A 167 2.08 3.07 -31.28
N ASP A 168 2.82 3.71 -30.36
CA ASP A 168 3.33 3.06 -29.14
C ASP A 168 2.34 3.15 -27.98
N GLY A 169 2.30 2.10 -27.15
CA GLY A 169 1.56 2.10 -25.90
C GLY A 169 2.21 3.01 -24.86
N GLY A 170 1.42 3.48 -23.89
CA GLY A 170 1.93 4.22 -22.73
C GLY A 170 2.56 3.28 -21.70
N ALA A 171 3.54 3.79 -20.94
CA ALA A 171 4.11 3.07 -19.81
C ALA A 171 3.13 2.99 -18.63
N GLY A 172 3.25 1.93 -17.83
CA GLY A 172 2.60 1.83 -16.53
C GLY A 172 3.17 2.82 -15.52
N LEU A 173 2.36 3.20 -14.54
CA LEU A 173 2.74 4.11 -13.47
C LEU A 173 3.37 3.35 -12.29
N GLY A 174 4.05 4.10 -11.43
CA GLY A 174 4.72 3.59 -10.24
C GLY A 174 6.22 3.34 -10.42
N PRO A 175 6.91 3.04 -9.30
CA PRO A 175 8.37 3.04 -9.19
C PRO A 175 9.07 2.03 -10.11
N ALA A 176 8.36 0.99 -10.55
CA ALA A 176 8.79 0.08 -11.61
C ALA A 176 7.62 -0.28 -12.53
N GLY A 177 6.89 0.75 -12.98
CA GLY A 177 5.86 0.60 -14.01
C GLY A 177 6.45 0.06 -15.31
N GLY A 178 5.72 -0.84 -15.97
CA GLY A 178 6.22 -1.50 -17.17
C GLY A 178 6.14 -0.61 -18.42
N ASP A 179 7.16 -0.66 -19.28
CA ASP A 179 7.18 0.06 -20.55
C ASP A 179 6.03 -0.34 -21.49
N GLY A 180 5.52 0.63 -22.24
CA GLY A 180 4.55 0.39 -23.30
C GLY A 180 5.17 -0.40 -24.46
N ALA A 181 4.33 -1.10 -25.22
CA ALA A 181 4.76 -1.78 -26.45
C ALA A 181 5.15 -0.74 -27.52
N THR A 182 6.23 -0.99 -28.25
CA THR A 182 6.75 -0.10 -29.31
C THR A 182 6.48 -0.67 -30.70
N HIS A 183 6.24 0.22 -31.67
CA HIS A 183 6.04 -0.11 -33.08
C HIS A 183 7.35 -0.16 -33.86
N ASP A 184 8.27 0.77 -33.63
CA ASP A 184 9.58 0.82 -34.32
C ASP A 184 10.75 1.09 -33.35
N PRO A 185 11.57 0.08 -33.02
CA PRO A 185 11.40 -1.33 -33.39
C PRO A 185 10.20 -1.95 -32.68
N ILE A 186 9.67 -3.03 -33.26
CA ILE A 186 8.60 -3.85 -32.69
C ILE A 186 9.04 -4.42 -31.32
N GLY A 187 8.44 -3.93 -30.23
CA GLY A 187 8.66 -4.38 -28.86
C GLY A 187 7.36 -4.72 -28.14
N ALA A 188 7.37 -5.74 -27.28
CA ALA A 188 6.22 -6.09 -26.45
C ALA A 188 6.14 -5.20 -25.21
N SER A 189 4.93 -4.96 -24.72
CA SER A 189 4.70 -4.26 -23.45
C SER A 189 5.33 -5.05 -22.29
N GLN A 190 5.89 -4.32 -21.33
CA GLN A 190 6.54 -4.89 -20.16
C GLN A 190 5.59 -4.88 -18.96
N ALA A 191 5.71 -5.91 -18.12
CA ALA A 191 4.89 -6.03 -16.93
C ALA A 191 5.41 -5.15 -15.79
N GLY A 192 4.49 -4.62 -14.98
CA GLY A 192 4.85 -3.86 -13.79
C GLY A 192 5.57 -4.75 -12.77
N GLN A 193 6.57 -4.17 -12.10
CA GLN A 193 7.32 -4.82 -11.03
C GLN A 193 7.05 -4.12 -9.69
N PHE A 194 7.19 -4.88 -8.61
CA PHE A 194 7.09 -4.42 -7.24
C PHE A 194 8.46 -3.93 -6.78
N VAL A 195 8.48 -2.76 -6.16
CA VAL A 195 9.66 -2.18 -5.53
C VAL A 195 9.31 -1.93 -4.08
N GLY A 196 10.05 -2.56 -3.17
CA GLY A 196 9.86 -2.40 -1.74
C GLY A 196 10.96 -3.14 -1.01
N ILE A 197 11.22 -2.75 0.23
CA ILE A 197 12.15 -3.45 1.11
C ILE A 197 11.39 -4.49 1.94
N PRO A 198 12.04 -5.56 2.43
CA PRO A 198 11.40 -6.58 3.26
C PRO A 198 10.67 -6.04 4.49
N GLU A 199 11.09 -4.88 5.00
CA GLU A 199 10.49 -4.17 6.13
C GLU A 199 9.15 -3.53 5.80
N LEU A 200 8.87 -3.28 4.53
CA LEU A 200 7.70 -2.53 4.07
C LEU A 200 7.58 -1.19 4.82
N LEU A 201 8.70 -0.49 4.94
CA LEU A 201 8.81 0.85 5.52
C LEU A 201 9.75 1.70 4.64
N PRO A 202 9.23 2.67 3.87
CA PRO A 202 7.82 3.01 3.69
C PRO A 202 7.06 1.91 2.94
N MET A 203 5.73 1.89 3.12
CA MET A 203 4.84 1.03 2.36
C MET A 203 4.51 1.65 1.01
N ILE A 204 4.48 0.81 -0.03
CA ILE A 204 4.10 1.20 -1.38
C ILE A 204 3.33 0.05 -2.02
N GLY A 205 2.32 0.37 -2.83
CA GLY A 205 1.60 -0.62 -3.63
C GLY A 205 2.40 -1.09 -4.85
N GLY A 206 1.76 -1.93 -5.66
CA GLY A 206 2.34 -2.49 -6.88
C GLY A 206 2.31 -1.52 -8.05
N SER A 207 3.27 -1.66 -8.97
CA SER A 207 3.34 -0.87 -10.20
C SER A 207 2.42 -1.41 -11.30
N GLY A 208 1.95 -0.53 -12.19
CA GLY A 208 1.13 -0.91 -13.34
C GLY A 208 1.94 -1.48 -14.50
N GLY A 209 1.30 -2.30 -15.35
CA GLY A 209 1.89 -2.81 -16.59
C GLY A 209 1.77 -1.81 -17.75
N GLY A 210 2.60 -1.98 -18.79
CA GLY A 210 2.56 -1.13 -19.98
C GLY A 210 1.39 -1.43 -20.93
N GLY A 211 0.97 -0.42 -21.70
CA GLY A 211 -0.07 -0.53 -22.71
C GLY A 211 0.43 -1.16 -24.02
N GLY A 212 -0.51 -1.71 -24.79
CA GLY A 212 -0.25 -2.32 -26.10
C GLY A 212 -0.13 -1.29 -27.23
N ARG A 213 0.51 -1.70 -28.33
CA ARG A 213 0.77 -0.84 -29.49
C ARG A 213 -0.31 -0.94 -30.57
N SER A 214 -0.21 -0.08 -31.58
CA SER A 214 -1.02 0.00 -32.78
C SER A 214 -0.07 0.11 -33.99
N ASP A 215 -0.18 -0.81 -34.94
CA ASP A 215 0.75 -0.93 -36.06
C ASP A 215 0.26 -0.20 -37.33
N SER A 216 -0.98 0.29 -37.36
CA SER A 216 -1.53 1.03 -38.51
C SER A 216 -2.72 1.91 -38.12
N VAL A 217 -3.12 2.83 -39.01
CA VAL A 217 -4.33 3.67 -38.89
C VAL A 217 -5.64 2.94 -39.21
N ASP A 218 -5.58 1.63 -39.52
CA ASP A 218 -6.76 0.84 -39.87
C ASP A 218 -7.74 0.73 -38.68
N PHE A 219 -9.02 0.63 -39.04
CA PHE A 219 -10.11 0.54 -38.07
C PHE A 219 -9.96 -0.69 -37.17
N GLY A 220 -9.96 -0.48 -35.87
CA GLY A 220 -9.79 -1.56 -34.89
C GLY A 220 -8.34 -1.98 -34.64
N CYS A 221 -7.33 -1.25 -35.14
CA CYS A 221 -5.93 -1.45 -34.74
C CYS A 221 -5.65 -0.78 -33.39
N SER A 222 -6.36 -1.24 -32.37
CA SER A 222 -6.38 -0.67 -31.03
C SER A 222 -5.67 -1.61 -30.05
N GLY A 223 -4.61 -1.09 -29.42
CA GLY A 223 -3.86 -1.79 -28.38
C GLY A 223 -4.64 -1.89 -27.08
N GLY A 224 -4.38 -2.95 -26.31
CA GLY A 224 -4.98 -3.14 -24.98
C GLY A 224 -4.33 -2.26 -23.91
N GLY A 225 -5.07 -1.91 -22.86
CA GLY A 225 -4.50 -1.18 -21.71
C GLY A 225 -3.68 -2.11 -20.81
N GLY A 226 -2.67 -1.59 -20.12
CA GLY A 226 -1.93 -2.33 -19.09
C GLY A 226 -2.77 -2.56 -17.83
N GLY A 227 -2.46 -3.61 -17.06
CA GLY A 227 -3.13 -3.91 -15.78
C GLY A 227 -2.62 -3.02 -14.65
N GLY A 228 -3.49 -2.67 -13.70
CA GLY A 228 -3.08 -1.94 -12.49
C GLY A 228 -2.26 -2.81 -11.52
N GLY A 229 -1.48 -2.17 -10.67
CA GLY A 229 -0.75 -2.82 -9.57
C GLY A 229 -1.56 -2.88 -8.27
N GLY A 230 -1.36 -3.94 -7.48
CA GLY A 230 -2.10 -4.18 -6.24
C GLY A 230 -1.90 -3.09 -5.19
N GLY A 231 -2.81 -2.94 -4.23
CA GLY A 231 -2.73 -1.91 -3.20
C GLY A 231 -1.68 -2.10 -2.09
N GLY A 232 -1.63 -1.18 -1.15
CA GLY A 232 -0.86 -1.33 0.10
C GLY A 232 -1.79 -1.45 1.30
N LEU A 233 -1.50 -2.38 2.21
CA LEU A 233 -2.24 -2.53 3.47
C LEU A 233 -1.28 -2.68 4.67
N LEU A 234 -1.30 -1.71 5.58
CA LEU A 234 -0.82 -1.86 6.94
C LEU A 234 -2.00 -2.20 7.86
N VAL A 235 -1.85 -3.25 8.67
CA VAL A 235 -2.74 -3.52 9.80
C VAL A 235 -1.90 -3.64 11.06
N ALA A 236 -2.21 -2.82 12.07
CA ALA A 236 -1.63 -2.89 13.39
C ALA A 236 -2.73 -3.14 14.43
N VAL A 237 -2.61 -4.22 15.19
CA VAL A 237 -3.64 -4.72 16.09
C VAL A 237 -3.04 -4.95 17.48
N ASN A 238 -3.65 -4.42 18.53
CA ASN A 238 -3.17 -4.67 19.89
C ASN A 238 -3.43 -6.10 20.35
N GLY A 239 -4.54 -6.71 19.91
CA GLY A 239 -4.92 -8.08 20.24
C GLY A 239 -4.62 -9.10 19.13
N THR A 240 -5.62 -9.93 18.86
CA THR A 240 -5.55 -11.03 17.91
C THR A 240 -6.02 -10.62 16.52
N THR A 241 -5.23 -10.97 15.50
CA THR A 241 -5.64 -10.97 14.10
C THR A 241 -6.01 -12.39 13.67
N SER A 242 -7.30 -12.68 13.54
CA SER A 242 -7.82 -13.95 13.02
C SER A 242 -8.17 -13.83 11.53
N ILE A 243 -7.43 -14.53 10.68
CA ILE A 243 -7.62 -14.55 9.23
C ILE A 243 -8.13 -15.93 8.81
N ASP A 244 -9.45 -16.14 8.82
CA ASP A 244 -10.10 -17.34 8.27
C ASP A 244 -10.63 -17.13 6.85
N GLY A 245 -10.85 -15.87 6.48
CA GLY A 245 -11.18 -15.43 5.13
C GLY A 245 -9.95 -15.14 4.26
N SER A 246 -9.91 -13.98 3.61
CA SER A 246 -8.74 -13.57 2.83
C SER A 246 -8.42 -12.08 2.89
N ILE A 247 -7.13 -11.75 2.74
CA ILE A 247 -6.64 -10.41 2.46
C ILE A 247 -5.99 -10.45 1.08
N ASN A 248 -6.43 -9.59 0.15
CA ASN A 248 -5.95 -9.61 -1.23
C ASN A 248 -5.43 -8.24 -1.66
N SER A 249 -4.20 -8.20 -2.18
CA SER A 249 -3.55 -7.05 -2.80
C SER A 249 -2.92 -7.46 -4.13
N ASN A 250 -3.75 -8.01 -5.01
CA ASN A 250 -3.29 -8.57 -6.27
C ASN A 250 -3.19 -7.51 -7.36
N GLY A 251 -2.13 -7.60 -8.17
CA GLY A 251 -2.06 -6.92 -9.46
C GLY A 251 -3.05 -7.51 -10.46
N ALA A 252 -3.30 -6.77 -11.52
CA ALA A 252 -4.28 -7.15 -12.53
C ALA A 252 -3.65 -7.48 -13.88
N ASN A 253 -4.37 -8.26 -14.69
CA ASN A 253 -4.00 -8.53 -16.07
C ASN A 253 -4.07 -7.27 -16.95
N GLY A 254 -3.26 -7.25 -18.01
CA GLY A 254 -3.43 -6.33 -19.12
C GLY A 254 -4.66 -6.69 -19.96
N GLY A 255 -5.24 -5.69 -20.59
CA GLY A 255 -6.29 -5.82 -21.58
C GLY A 255 -5.77 -6.38 -22.89
N LEU A 256 -6.65 -7.10 -23.60
CA LEU A 256 -6.35 -7.62 -24.92
C LEU A 256 -6.42 -6.50 -25.99
N TYR A 257 -5.74 -6.71 -27.10
CA TYR A 257 -5.96 -5.92 -28.32
C TYR A 257 -7.35 -6.17 -28.91
N HIS A 258 -7.77 -5.29 -29.83
CA HIS A 258 -8.94 -5.55 -30.65
C HIS A 258 -8.62 -6.57 -31.77
N THR A 259 -7.65 -6.25 -32.64
CA THR A 259 -7.22 -7.06 -33.79
C THR A 259 -5.74 -7.42 -33.71
N SER A 260 -5.41 -8.71 -33.70
CA SER A 260 -4.02 -9.21 -33.52
C SER A 260 -3.07 -8.88 -34.66
N SER A 261 -3.59 -8.63 -35.88
CA SER A 261 -2.75 -8.40 -37.06
C SER A 261 -2.08 -7.03 -37.07
N CYS A 262 -2.54 -6.10 -36.23
CA CYS A 262 -2.08 -4.71 -36.25
C CYS A 262 -2.10 -4.04 -34.86
N ALA A 263 -2.19 -4.81 -33.78
CA ALA A 263 -2.16 -4.29 -32.41
C ALA A 263 -1.69 -5.36 -31.41
N SER A 264 -1.26 -4.94 -30.22
CA SER A 264 -0.80 -5.82 -29.16
C SER A 264 -1.56 -5.63 -27.84
N SER A 265 -1.44 -6.61 -26.94
CA SER A 265 -2.06 -6.55 -25.62
C SER A 265 -1.25 -5.65 -24.70
N GLY A 266 -1.91 -5.14 -23.67
CA GLY A 266 -1.21 -4.58 -22.52
C GLY A 266 -0.61 -5.69 -21.65
N ALA A 267 0.36 -5.31 -20.82
CA ALA A 267 0.99 -6.19 -19.85
C ALA A 267 0.33 -6.08 -18.48
N ALA A 268 0.61 -7.04 -17.59
CA ALA A 268 0.03 -7.09 -16.25
C ALA A 268 0.76 -6.17 -15.25
N GLY A 269 0.05 -5.76 -14.19
CA GLY A 269 0.64 -5.08 -13.02
C GLY A 269 1.14 -6.05 -11.95
N SER A 270 2.01 -5.57 -11.07
CA SER A 270 2.58 -6.35 -9.96
C SER A 270 1.60 -6.50 -8.80
N GLY A 271 1.85 -7.48 -7.92
CA GLY A 271 1.21 -7.51 -6.60
C GLY A 271 1.60 -6.29 -5.75
N GLY A 272 0.82 -6.01 -4.71
CA GLY A 272 1.04 -4.91 -3.78
C GLY A 272 1.71 -5.33 -2.47
N SER A 273 1.58 -4.53 -1.41
CA SER A 273 2.20 -4.81 -0.12
C SER A 273 1.16 -5.08 0.97
N ILE A 274 1.42 -6.06 1.82
CA ILE A 274 0.60 -6.36 3.00
C ILE A 274 1.52 -6.52 4.21
N ARG A 275 1.32 -5.70 5.24
CA ARG A 275 2.04 -5.76 6.51
C ARG A 275 1.03 -5.91 7.63
N VAL A 276 1.10 -7.01 8.38
CA VAL A 276 0.23 -7.27 9.54
C VAL A 276 1.08 -7.36 10.78
N ILE A 277 0.72 -6.56 11.78
CA ILE A 277 1.42 -6.44 13.06
C ILE A 277 0.39 -6.68 14.16
N ALA A 278 0.61 -7.69 15.01
CA ALA A 278 -0.34 -8.03 16.06
C ALA A 278 0.34 -8.68 17.28
N GLU A 279 -0.38 -8.83 18.39
CA GLU A 279 0.09 -9.72 19.48
C GLU A 279 0.08 -11.18 19.00
N THR A 280 -1.05 -11.57 18.38
CA THR A 280 -1.24 -12.90 17.81
C THR A 280 -1.80 -12.82 16.38
N ILE A 281 -1.23 -13.60 15.46
CA ILE A 281 -1.78 -13.83 14.11
C ILE A 281 -2.17 -15.30 14.00
N THR A 282 -3.42 -15.58 13.68
CA THR A 282 -3.99 -16.93 13.59
C THR A 282 -4.97 -17.06 12.41
N GLY A 283 -5.53 -18.26 12.24
CA GLY A 283 -6.57 -18.55 11.26
C GLY A 283 -6.15 -19.54 10.16
N GLY A 284 -7.14 -19.99 9.38
CA GLY A 284 -6.96 -20.93 8.27
C GLY A 284 -7.07 -20.30 6.87
N GLY A 285 -7.28 -18.99 6.79
CA GLY A 285 -7.51 -18.21 5.58
C GLY A 285 -6.24 -17.91 4.78
N THR A 286 -6.30 -16.96 3.84
CA THR A 286 -5.18 -16.64 2.93
C THR A 286 -4.79 -15.15 2.90
N VAL A 287 -3.52 -14.87 2.66
CA VAL A 287 -2.99 -13.51 2.45
C VAL A 287 -2.26 -13.48 1.11
N ASN A 288 -2.73 -12.65 0.19
CA ASN A 288 -2.34 -12.71 -1.22
C ASN A 288 -1.88 -11.35 -1.72
N ALA A 289 -0.67 -11.29 -2.28
CA ALA A 289 -0.15 -10.18 -3.07
C ALA A 289 0.31 -10.70 -4.43
N LEU A 290 -0.64 -11.29 -5.16
CA LEU A 290 -0.39 -11.97 -6.43
C LEU A 290 -0.06 -10.97 -7.53
N ARG A 291 0.82 -11.40 -8.42
CA ARG A 291 1.05 -10.76 -9.72
C ARG A 291 -0.14 -10.94 -10.66
N GLY A 292 -0.38 -9.98 -11.55
CA GLY A 292 -1.44 -10.12 -12.55
C GLY A 292 -1.15 -11.20 -13.59
N SER A 293 0.11 -11.38 -14.00
CA SER A 293 0.57 -12.45 -14.88
C SER A 293 1.96 -12.95 -14.47
N THR A 294 2.46 -14.03 -15.08
CA THR A 294 3.78 -14.60 -14.77
C THR A 294 4.96 -13.69 -15.08
N ALA A 295 4.79 -12.68 -15.93
CA ALA A 295 5.82 -11.69 -16.26
C ALA A 295 5.90 -10.53 -15.24
N ALA A 296 4.82 -10.28 -14.49
CA ALA A 296 4.82 -9.31 -13.40
C ALA A 296 5.44 -9.93 -12.15
N SER A 297 6.00 -9.10 -11.26
CA SER A 297 6.46 -9.60 -9.96
C SER A 297 5.29 -9.79 -8.99
N TYR A 298 5.47 -10.72 -8.06
CA TYR A 298 4.68 -10.71 -6.84
C TYR A 298 4.93 -9.41 -6.07
N GLY A 299 3.99 -9.10 -5.18
CA GLY A 299 4.16 -8.07 -4.17
C GLY A 299 5.00 -8.58 -2.99
N ALA A 300 4.72 -8.08 -1.79
CA ALA A 300 5.39 -8.53 -0.58
C ALA A 300 4.41 -8.64 0.60
N ILE A 301 4.64 -9.62 1.47
CA ILE A 301 3.85 -9.87 2.66
C ILE A 301 4.79 -9.95 3.87
N ARG A 302 4.49 -9.20 4.93
CA ARG A 302 5.21 -9.23 6.20
C ARG A 302 4.24 -9.43 7.35
N LEU A 303 4.53 -10.40 8.21
CA LEU A 303 3.73 -10.73 9.39
C LEU A 303 4.59 -10.62 10.65
N GLU A 304 4.19 -9.78 11.60
CA GLU A 304 4.95 -9.48 12.81
C GLU A 304 4.08 -9.74 14.03
N ALA A 305 4.42 -10.76 14.82
CA ALA A 305 3.66 -11.10 16.02
C ALA A 305 4.46 -11.94 17.00
N PHE A 306 4.14 -11.85 18.28
CA PHE A 306 4.70 -12.73 19.31
C PHE A 306 4.27 -14.18 19.10
N THR A 307 3.03 -14.37 18.66
CA THR A 307 2.50 -15.68 18.27
C THR A 307 1.95 -15.62 16.85
N ASN A 308 2.49 -16.43 15.94
CA ASN A 308 1.98 -16.54 14.58
C ASN A 308 1.76 -18.01 14.20
N THR A 309 0.50 -18.40 14.08
CA THR A 309 0.08 -19.76 13.73
C THR A 309 -0.53 -19.86 12.32
N LEU A 310 -0.67 -18.74 11.60
CA LEU A 310 -1.14 -18.75 10.21
C LEU A 310 -0.16 -19.58 9.35
N PRO A 311 -0.59 -20.66 8.67
CA PRO A 311 0.32 -21.53 7.94
C PRO A 311 1.13 -20.79 6.87
N GLY A 312 2.40 -21.16 6.69
CA GLY A 312 3.27 -20.56 5.67
C GLY A 312 2.74 -20.73 4.24
N SER A 313 2.06 -21.84 3.96
CA SER A 313 1.40 -22.12 2.66
C SER A 313 0.23 -21.20 2.35
N ASN A 314 -0.26 -20.45 3.35
CA ASN A 314 -1.45 -19.60 3.21
C ASN A 314 -1.10 -18.17 2.80
N THR A 315 0.19 -17.88 2.56
CA THR A 315 0.65 -16.60 2.05
C THR A 315 1.22 -16.77 0.65
N THR A 316 0.78 -15.97 -0.32
CA THR A 316 1.38 -15.92 -1.66
C THR A 316 1.63 -14.47 -2.09
N PRO A 317 2.90 -14.01 -2.22
CA PRO A 317 4.14 -14.76 -2.05
C PRO A 317 4.37 -15.21 -0.60
N ILE A 318 5.40 -16.02 -0.37
CA ILE A 318 5.78 -16.43 0.99
C ILE A 318 6.06 -15.18 1.82
N ALA A 319 5.40 -15.07 2.97
CA ALA A 319 5.58 -13.94 3.86
C ALA A 319 6.92 -13.98 4.62
N THR A 320 7.53 -12.80 4.78
CA THR A 320 8.54 -12.57 5.83
C THR A 320 7.84 -12.58 7.18
N ARG A 321 8.46 -13.20 8.19
CA ARG A 321 7.85 -13.39 9.51
C ARG A 321 8.81 -12.94 10.59
N GLU A 322 8.38 -11.99 11.41
CA GLU A 322 9.14 -11.51 12.56
C GLU A 322 8.48 -11.94 13.88
N PRO A 323 9.28 -12.36 14.88
CA PRO A 323 8.77 -12.90 16.14
C PRO A 323 8.29 -11.82 17.13
N ALA A 324 8.30 -10.55 16.73
CA ALA A 324 7.84 -9.44 17.53
C ALA A 324 7.35 -8.28 16.64
N PRO A 325 6.37 -7.50 17.10
CA PRO A 325 5.98 -6.25 16.45
C PRO A 325 7.16 -5.28 16.26
N GLY A 326 7.42 -4.88 15.02
CA GLY A 326 8.31 -3.77 14.68
C GLY A 326 7.60 -2.41 14.72
N PRO A 327 8.34 -1.30 14.47
CA PRO A 327 7.76 0.03 14.44
C PRO A 327 6.72 0.19 13.32
N LEU A 328 5.62 0.91 13.59
CA LEU A 328 4.54 1.12 12.61
C LEU A 328 4.93 2.08 11.50
N ALA A 329 5.65 3.13 11.88
CA ALA A 329 6.17 4.12 10.97
C ALA A 329 7.70 4.02 10.96
N ASN A 330 8.28 4.41 9.83
CA ASN A 330 9.69 4.70 9.79
C ASN A 330 9.92 5.93 10.71
N PRO A 331 10.94 5.97 11.58
CA PRO A 331 11.24 7.14 12.42
C PRO A 331 11.43 8.43 11.61
N ILE A 332 11.66 8.27 10.32
CA ILE A 332 11.72 9.32 9.31
C ILE A 332 10.65 8.96 8.27
N THR A 333 9.75 9.88 7.93
CA THR A 333 8.76 9.75 6.86
C THR A 333 9.21 10.56 5.64
N PRO A 334 10.22 10.06 4.90
CA PRO A 334 10.76 10.80 3.80
C PRO A 334 9.73 10.93 2.68
N SER A 335 9.68 12.12 2.08
CA SER A 335 8.82 12.39 0.93
C SER A 335 9.59 13.14 -0.14
N VAL A 336 9.18 12.92 -1.39
CA VAL A 336 9.60 13.70 -2.55
C VAL A 336 8.36 13.99 -3.38
N ALA A 337 8.17 15.24 -3.78
CA ALA A 337 6.98 15.70 -4.50
C ALA A 337 7.36 16.72 -5.56
N ILE A 338 6.70 16.64 -6.71
CA ILE A 338 6.73 17.70 -7.72
C ILE A 338 5.85 18.84 -7.22
N THR A 339 6.42 20.04 -7.10
CA THR A 339 5.71 21.22 -6.60
C THR A 339 5.18 22.10 -7.71
N SER A 340 5.91 22.18 -8.84
CA SER A 340 5.49 22.95 -10.01
C SER A 340 6.07 22.40 -11.31
N VAL A 341 5.34 22.64 -12.40
CA VAL A 341 5.78 22.37 -13.77
C VAL A 341 5.60 23.65 -14.58
N ALA A 342 6.69 24.15 -15.18
CA ALA A 342 6.73 25.43 -15.89
C ALA A 342 6.25 26.64 -15.06
N GLY A 343 6.43 26.59 -13.74
CA GLY A 343 5.98 27.63 -12.80
C GLY A 343 4.51 27.52 -12.38
N GLU A 344 3.73 26.62 -12.98
CA GLU A 344 2.38 26.30 -12.52
C GLU A 344 2.47 25.34 -11.33
N VAL A 345 1.85 25.69 -10.21
CA VAL A 345 1.88 24.89 -8.98
C VAL A 345 0.98 23.66 -9.16
N VAL A 346 1.47 22.46 -8.85
CA VAL A 346 0.76 21.19 -9.12
C VAL A 346 -0.57 21.08 -8.36
N SER A 347 -0.73 21.78 -7.24
CA SER A 347 -1.99 21.87 -6.51
C SER A 347 -2.96 22.91 -7.06
N GLN A 348 -2.63 23.60 -8.16
CA GLN A 348 -3.44 24.65 -8.77
C GLN A 348 -3.50 24.53 -10.29
N VAL A 349 -4.60 24.97 -10.88
CA VAL A 349 -4.73 25.14 -12.33
C VAL A 349 -5.31 26.51 -12.60
N ASN A 350 -4.58 27.32 -13.37
CA ASN A 350 -4.92 28.73 -13.62
C ASN A 350 -5.09 29.55 -12.30
N GLY A 351 -4.33 29.21 -11.26
CA GLY A 351 -4.38 29.87 -9.95
C GLY A 351 -5.51 29.41 -9.01
N GLU A 352 -6.35 28.46 -9.41
CA GLU A 352 -7.39 27.84 -8.56
C GLU A 352 -6.89 26.52 -7.97
N LEU A 353 -7.12 26.28 -6.67
CA LEU A 353 -6.73 25.02 -6.01
C LEU A 353 -7.51 23.83 -6.57
N LEU A 354 -6.79 22.74 -6.86
CA LEU A 354 -7.41 21.48 -7.25
C LEU A 354 -8.13 20.85 -6.06
N SER A 355 -9.32 20.32 -6.31
CA SER A 355 -10.06 19.52 -5.32
C SER A 355 -9.44 18.13 -5.09
N GLU A 356 -8.61 17.66 -6.03
CA GLU A 356 -7.91 16.39 -5.98
C GLU A 356 -6.47 16.56 -6.49
N LEU A 357 -5.48 15.92 -5.87
CA LEU A 357 -4.12 15.95 -6.40
C LEU A 357 -4.03 15.15 -7.71
N PRO A 358 -3.19 15.59 -8.67
CA PRO A 358 -2.95 14.88 -9.93
C PRO A 358 -2.61 13.39 -9.75
N GLN A 359 -3.47 12.50 -10.27
CA GLN A 359 -3.27 11.04 -10.24
C GLN A 359 -2.83 10.47 -11.61
N GLY A 360 -2.60 11.32 -12.62
CA GLY A 360 -2.26 10.88 -13.98
C GLY A 360 -3.42 10.16 -14.68
N TRP A 361 -4.65 10.62 -14.45
CA TRP A 361 -5.87 10.03 -15.01
C TRP A 361 -5.97 10.21 -16.53
N MET A 362 -6.67 9.28 -17.18
CA MET A 362 -6.97 9.37 -18.61
C MET A 362 -8.10 10.36 -18.90
N GLY A 363 -7.75 11.52 -19.46
CA GLY A 363 -8.72 12.44 -20.06
C GLY A 363 -8.91 13.75 -19.31
N GLU A 364 -8.37 13.86 -18.10
CA GLU A 364 -8.17 15.14 -17.42
C GLU A 364 -6.69 15.53 -17.53
N VAL A 365 -6.45 16.80 -17.82
CA VAL A 365 -5.10 17.36 -17.91
C VAL A 365 -4.90 18.18 -16.65
N ASP A 366 -3.98 17.73 -15.81
CA ASP A 366 -3.65 18.41 -14.56
C ASP A 366 -3.03 19.77 -14.83
N ILE A 367 -2.02 19.84 -15.70
CA ILE A 367 -1.35 21.09 -16.08
C ILE A 367 -1.31 21.18 -17.60
N LEU A 368 -1.85 22.26 -18.16
CA LEU A 368 -1.77 22.57 -19.59
C LEU A 368 -0.62 23.54 -19.86
N LEU A 369 0.38 23.08 -20.62
CA LEU A 369 1.49 23.92 -21.03
C LEU A 369 1.15 24.65 -22.35
N PRO A 370 1.52 25.94 -22.49
CA PRO A 370 1.13 26.75 -23.64
C PRO A 370 1.86 26.37 -24.94
N ALA A 371 3.07 25.79 -24.83
CA ALA A 371 3.85 25.36 -25.99
C ALA A 371 4.84 24.22 -25.63
N PRO A 372 5.23 23.39 -26.61
CA PRO A 372 6.36 22.46 -26.47
C PRO A 372 7.69 23.19 -26.22
N GLY A 373 8.63 22.52 -25.56
CA GLY A 373 9.97 23.02 -25.32
C GLY A 373 10.56 22.57 -23.98
N ILE A 374 11.64 23.24 -23.59
CA ILE A 374 12.29 23.02 -22.30
C ILE A 374 11.44 23.68 -21.20
N VAL A 375 11.03 22.89 -20.22
CA VAL A 375 10.28 23.36 -19.05
C VAL A 375 10.98 22.96 -17.76
N ALA A 376 10.90 23.82 -16.75
CA ALA A 376 11.38 23.53 -15.42
C ALA A 376 10.36 22.66 -14.67
N VAL A 377 10.85 21.67 -13.95
CA VAL A 377 10.10 20.86 -12.98
C VAL A 377 10.76 21.08 -11.62
N ASP A 378 10.00 21.65 -10.70
CA ASP A 378 10.46 21.91 -9.34
C ASP A 378 10.04 20.75 -8.44
N VAL A 379 10.96 20.33 -7.58
CA VAL A 379 10.79 19.24 -6.64
C VAL A 379 11.11 19.74 -5.25
N ALA A 380 10.29 19.35 -4.28
CA ALA A 380 10.58 19.49 -2.87
C ALA A 380 10.60 18.12 -2.20
N SER A 381 11.41 18.00 -1.15
CA SER A 381 11.47 16.80 -0.32
C SER A 381 11.41 17.17 1.16
N SER A 382 10.95 16.22 1.97
CA SER A 382 11.05 16.27 3.43
C SER A 382 11.83 15.06 3.91
N GLU A 383 12.77 15.27 4.81
CA GLU A 383 13.59 14.24 5.45
C GLU A 383 14.32 13.30 4.48
N VAL A 384 14.64 13.80 3.29
CA VAL A 384 15.54 13.16 2.31
C VAL A 384 16.90 13.84 2.43
N PRO A 385 18.02 13.09 2.57
CA PRO A 385 19.34 13.69 2.75
C PRO A 385 19.72 14.65 1.62
N GLU A 386 20.34 15.79 1.97
CA GLU A 386 20.95 16.70 1.00
C GLU A 386 21.95 15.95 0.11
N GLY A 387 22.01 16.32 -1.18
CA GLY A 387 22.86 15.64 -2.16
C GLY A 387 22.25 14.35 -2.74
N THR A 388 21.06 13.94 -2.26
CA THR A 388 20.33 12.82 -2.88
C THR A 388 19.90 13.20 -4.30
N THR A 389 20.15 12.30 -5.26
CA THR A 389 19.66 12.43 -6.62
C THR A 389 18.18 12.06 -6.70
N VAL A 390 17.40 12.91 -7.35
CA VAL A 390 16.01 12.67 -7.71
C VAL A 390 15.93 12.36 -9.19
N ASP A 391 15.38 11.19 -9.52
CA ASP A 391 14.98 10.81 -10.86
C ASP A 391 13.62 11.46 -11.16
N VAL A 392 13.55 12.30 -12.19
CA VAL A 392 12.31 12.82 -12.74
C VAL A 392 12.02 12.07 -14.04
N VAL A 393 11.07 11.14 -13.97
CA VAL A 393 10.69 10.26 -15.06
C VAL A 393 9.50 10.86 -15.79
N VAL A 394 9.68 11.14 -17.08
CA VAL A 394 8.63 11.63 -17.98
C VAL A 394 8.13 10.47 -18.83
N LYS A 395 6.85 10.12 -18.66
CA LYS A 395 6.17 9.02 -19.35
C LYS A 395 5.13 9.59 -20.31
N PRO A 396 5.34 9.55 -21.63
CA PRO A 396 4.30 10.00 -22.54
C PRO A 396 3.10 9.03 -22.53
N SER A 397 1.90 9.59 -22.62
CA SER A 397 0.65 8.87 -22.34
C SER A 397 -0.42 9.13 -23.40
N PRO A 398 -0.68 8.17 -24.32
CA PRO A 398 0.24 7.11 -24.75
C PRO A 398 1.34 7.66 -25.69
N GLY A 399 2.26 6.77 -26.10
CA GLY A 399 3.27 7.03 -27.12
C GLY A 399 4.68 7.19 -26.55
N GLY A 400 5.70 6.72 -27.27
CA GLY A 400 7.11 6.88 -26.91
C GLY A 400 7.54 6.13 -25.64
N LEU A 401 8.86 5.99 -25.48
CA LEU A 401 9.46 5.44 -24.28
C LEU A 401 9.55 6.50 -23.19
N PRO A 402 9.43 6.11 -21.89
CA PRO A 402 9.80 6.97 -20.80
C PRO A 402 11.26 7.45 -20.92
N PHE A 403 11.53 8.66 -20.46
CA PHE A 403 12.89 9.15 -20.29
C PHE A 403 13.04 9.76 -18.90
N THR A 404 14.28 9.83 -18.42
CA THR A 404 14.60 10.29 -17.07
C THR A 404 15.59 11.43 -17.16
N GLU A 405 15.27 12.52 -16.48
CA GLU A 405 16.21 13.58 -16.15
C GLU A 405 16.48 13.54 -14.64
N THR A 406 17.61 14.08 -14.21
CA THR A 406 18.00 14.03 -12.79
C THR A 406 18.21 15.41 -12.20
N ALA A 407 17.84 15.55 -10.94
CA ALA A 407 18.13 16.73 -10.11
C ALA A 407 18.87 16.29 -8.85
N THR A 408 19.66 17.16 -8.26
CA THR A 408 20.26 16.90 -6.94
C THR A 408 19.57 17.79 -5.92
N LEU A 409 19.07 17.19 -4.83
CA LEU A 409 18.47 17.94 -3.73
C LEU A 409 19.51 18.83 -3.06
N GLY A 410 19.15 20.12 -2.93
CA GLY A 410 19.94 21.14 -2.27
C GLY A 410 19.04 22.19 -1.62
N ASN A 411 19.63 23.30 -1.18
CA ASN A 411 18.91 24.39 -0.49
C ASN A 411 18.05 23.88 0.68
N CYS A 412 18.64 23.01 1.51
CA CYS A 412 17.92 22.40 2.61
C CYS A 412 17.73 23.36 3.78
N ASP A 413 16.57 23.30 4.42
CA ASP A 413 16.30 24.00 5.67
C ASP A 413 16.76 23.16 6.89
N GLY A 414 16.72 23.78 8.07
CA GLY A 414 17.09 23.12 9.33
C GLY A 414 16.10 22.06 9.81
N PHE A 415 14.99 21.85 9.09
CA PHE A 415 13.94 20.89 9.41
C PHE A 415 13.92 19.69 8.45
N GLY A 416 14.91 19.60 7.56
CA GLY A 416 15.05 18.49 6.61
C GLY A 416 14.27 18.67 5.30
N GLY A 417 13.71 19.86 5.05
CA GLY A 417 13.10 20.23 3.78
C GLY A 417 14.17 20.62 2.76
N CYS A 418 14.22 19.98 1.58
CA CYS A 418 15.15 20.32 0.50
C CYS A 418 14.42 20.58 -0.81
N THR A 419 15.06 21.27 -1.76
CA THR A 419 14.50 21.56 -3.08
C THR A 419 15.46 21.21 -4.20
N ALA A 420 14.92 20.92 -5.37
CA ALA A 420 15.68 20.75 -6.60
C ALA A 420 14.86 21.24 -7.79
N GLN A 421 15.54 21.57 -8.88
CA GLN A 421 14.91 21.89 -10.16
C GLN A 421 15.59 21.07 -11.26
N VAL A 422 14.80 20.55 -12.18
CA VAL A 422 15.27 19.87 -13.39
C VAL A 422 14.61 20.46 -14.63
N SER A 423 15.33 20.47 -15.75
CA SER A 423 14.77 20.88 -17.04
C SER A 423 14.44 19.64 -17.87
N VAL A 424 13.20 19.52 -18.32
CA VAL A 424 12.74 18.45 -19.23
C VAL A 424 12.32 19.06 -20.55
N ASN A 425 12.67 18.43 -21.68
CA ASN A 425 12.26 18.89 -23.00
C ASN A 425 11.03 18.12 -23.48
N LEU A 426 9.87 18.79 -23.49
CA LEU A 426 8.59 18.19 -23.83
C LEU A 426 8.19 18.56 -25.26
N ALA A 427 7.95 17.55 -26.09
CA ALA A 427 7.30 17.72 -27.38
C ALA A 427 5.79 17.97 -27.20
N ALA A 428 5.08 18.26 -28.29
CA ALA A 428 3.62 18.33 -28.24
C ALA A 428 3.04 16.95 -27.89
N GLY A 429 2.29 16.89 -26.78
CA GLY A 429 1.71 15.65 -26.31
C GLY A 429 1.21 15.74 -24.88
N ARG A 430 0.82 14.59 -24.34
CA ARG A 430 0.42 14.42 -22.94
C ARG A 430 1.44 13.51 -22.25
N TYR A 431 1.79 13.87 -21.03
CA TYR A 431 2.80 13.21 -20.23
C TYR A 431 2.30 13.00 -18.81
N VAL A 432 2.80 11.95 -18.17
CA VAL A 432 2.80 11.78 -16.71
C VAL A 432 4.23 11.97 -16.24
N ILE A 433 4.43 12.79 -15.21
CA ILE A 433 5.76 13.05 -14.64
C ILE A 433 5.76 12.48 -13.22
N GLU A 434 6.75 11.65 -12.92
CA GLU A 434 6.97 11.06 -11.60
C GLU A 434 8.33 11.48 -11.07
N ALA A 435 8.43 11.75 -9.76
CA ALA A 435 9.69 12.01 -9.09
C ALA A 435 10.00 10.86 -8.12
N ARG A 436 11.24 10.37 -8.14
CA ARG A 436 11.71 9.31 -7.23
C ARG A 436 13.08 9.65 -6.67
N ALA A 437 13.22 9.52 -5.36
CA ALA A 437 14.51 9.54 -4.68
C ALA A 437 14.88 8.13 -4.21
N THR A 438 16.16 7.77 -4.27
CA THR A 438 16.67 6.52 -3.68
C THR A 438 17.89 6.87 -2.84
N PHE A 439 17.82 6.54 -1.55
CA PHE A 439 18.86 6.83 -0.58
C PHE A 439 18.86 5.76 0.51
N GLN A 440 19.87 5.80 1.37
CA GLN A 440 19.94 4.97 2.56
C GLN A 440 19.67 5.86 3.77
N THR A 441 18.75 5.42 4.63
CA THR A 441 18.59 6.02 5.96
C THR A 441 19.75 5.52 6.84
N PRO A 442 20.38 6.40 7.66
CA PRO A 442 21.45 6.03 8.57
C PRO A 442 21.10 4.91 9.56
#